data_AF-A0A6G3TV65-F1
#
_entry.id   AF-A0A6G3TV65-F1
#
_cell.length_a   1.000
_cell.length_b   1.000
_cell.length_c   1.000
_cell.angle_alpha   90.00
_cell.angle_beta   90.00
_cell.angle_gamma   90.00
#
_symmetry.space_group_name_H-M   'P 1'
#
loop_
_entity.id
_entity.type
_entity.pdbx_description
1 polymer ?
#
loop_
_entity_poly.entity_id
_entity_poly.type
_entity_poly.pdbx_seq_one_letter_code
_entity_poly.pdbx_strand_id
1 'polypeptide(L)'
;AAALRAGSVVGLLVAGGVPLPTLSDLDRDPGLRFLPLAGLLPGLAGGRDGMAASGLEEVSLPQSAYRASAGVATVGVSNLLVCRPDLDPALAGTLTRLLVRRAPEFVPDHAVGAQFLDVRSLIGTGGVPLHPGAAAAYRSLHG
;
A
#
# COMPACT_ATOMS: atom_id res chain seq x y z
N ALA A 1 20.58 -5.84 5.79
CA ALA A 1 20.97 -5.37 7.14
C ALA A 1 22.47 -5.51 7.39
N ALA A 2 23.03 -6.72 7.40
CA ALA A 2 24.46 -6.94 7.68
C ALA A 2 25.41 -6.08 6.81
N ALA A 3 25.16 -6.02 5.50
CA ALA A 3 25.98 -5.22 4.57
C ALA A 3 25.97 -3.71 4.89
N LEU A 4 24.83 -3.15 5.34
CA LEU A 4 24.76 -1.75 5.78
C LEU A 4 25.56 -1.53 7.06
N ARG A 5 25.40 -2.43 8.04
CA ARG A 5 26.13 -2.37 9.32
C ARG A 5 27.64 -2.51 9.12
N ALA A 6 28.05 -3.33 8.16
CA ALA A 6 29.45 -3.50 7.77
C ALA A 6 29.99 -2.36 6.86
N GLY A 7 29.13 -1.44 6.41
CA GLY A 7 29.50 -0.36 5.49
C GLY A 7 29.80 -0.81 4.05
N SER A 8 29.54 -2.08 3.70
CA SER A 8 29.80 -2.60 2.35
C SER A 8 28.72 -2.18 1.35
N VAL A 9 27.57 -1.72 1.83
CA VAL A 9 26.57 -0.97 1.04
C VAL A 9 26.19 0.29 1.80
N VAL A 10 25.88 1.37 1.08
CA VAL A 10 25.55 2.68 1.66
C VAL A 10 24.08 3.06 1.48
N GLY A 11 23.29 2.20 0.83
CA GLY A 11 21.89 2.45 0.54
C GLY A 11 21.13 1.17 0.23
N LEU A 12 19.80 1.27 0.29
CA LEU A 12 18.86 0.20 -0.02
C LEU A 12 17.71 0.80 -0.84
N LEU A 13 17.21 0.03 -1.81
CA LEU A 13 15.84 0.18 -2.28
C LEU A 13 15.02 -0.97 -1.71
N VAL A 14 13.89 -0.66 -1.08
CA VAL A 14 13.00 -1.64 -0.47
C VAL A 14 11.57 -1.29 -0.86
N ALA A 15 10.83 -2.29 -1.33
CA ALA A 15 9.40 -2.21 -1.59
C ALA A 15 8.67 -3.13 -0.60
N GLY A 16 7.68 -2.60 0.11
CA GLY A 16 6.90 -3.35 1.09
C GLY A 16 6.04 -2.45 1.96
N GLY A 17 5.12 -3.06 2.71
CA GLY A 17 4.32 -2.36 3.70
C GLY A 17 5.21 -1.78 4.81
N VAL A 18 4.84 -0.61 5.33
CA VAL A 18 5.60 0.08 6.38
C VAL A 18 4.85 0.05 7.71
N PRO A 19 5.54 -0.12 8.86
CA PRO A 19 6.99 -0.31 8.99
C PRO A 19 7.44 -1.75 8.70
N LEU A 20 8.67 -1.89 8.18
CA LEU A 20 9.34 -3.19 8.05
C LEU A 20 10.24 -3.42 9.27
N PRO A 21 10.12 -4.55 10.01
CA PRO A 21 10.91 -4.80 11.21
C PRO A 21 12.43 -4.63 11.00
N THR A 22 12.95 -5.17 9.90
CA THR A 22 14.37 -5.05 9.54
C THR A 22 14.82 -3.59 9.34
N LEU A 23 13.95 -2.72 8.81
CA LEU A 23 14.26 -1.31 8.64
C LEU A 23 14.13 -0.55 9.96
N SER A 24 13.18 -0.91 10.83
CA SER A 24 13.06 -0.35 12.17
C SER A 24 14.31 -0.61 13.01
N ASP A 25 14.91 -1.80 12.90
CA ASP A 25 16.16 -2.12 13.60
C ASP A 25 17.37 -1.37 13.04
N LEU A 26 17.43 -1.17 11.73
CA LEU A 26 18.47 -0.37 11.08
C LEU A 26 18.31 1.13 11.36
N ASP A 27 17.08 1.61 11.51
CA ASP A 27 16.77 3.00 11.86
C ASP A 27 17.10 3.32 13.32
N ARG A 28 17.04 2.31 14.21
CA ARG A 28 17.54 2.43 15.58
C ARG A 28 19.06 2.52 15.61
N ASP A 29 19.72 1.65 14.86
CA ASP A 29 21.19 1.57 14.76
C ASP A 29 21.56 0.88 13.43
N PRO A 30 22.30 1.53 12.52
CA PRO A 30 23.06 2.79 12.69
C PRO A 30 22.25 4.09 12.55
N GLY A 31 20.97 4.02 12.21
CA GLY A 31 20.18 5.16 11.78
C GLY A 31 19.98 5.19 10.27
N LEU A 32 18.76 5.43 9.83
CA LEU A 32 18.43 5.54 8.41
C LEU A 32 18.11 6.99 8.03
N ARG A 33 18.47 7.35 6.81
CA ARG A 33 17.98 8.56 6.14
C ARG A 33 17.10 8.13 4.96
N PHE A 34 15.87 8.61 4.95
CA PHE A 34 14.92 8.35 3.87
C PHE A 34 15.08 9.43 2.80
N LEU A 35 15.19 9.00 1.54
CA LEU A 35 15.32 9.90 0.40
C LEU A 35 13.97 10.04 -0.30
N PRO A 36 13.54 11.26 -0.67
CA PRO A 36 12.31 11.43 -1.42
C PRO A 36 12.47 10.83 -2.82
N LEU A 37 11.51 9.98 -3.20
CA LEU A 37 11.51 9.29 -4.50
C LEU A 37 10.34 9.71 -5.39
N ALA A 38 9.38 10.48 -4.87
CA ALA A 38 8.18 10.90 -5.62
C ALA A 38 8.50 11.62 -6.93
N GLY A 39 9.58 12.41 -6.96
CA GLY A 39 10.03 13.09 -8.20
C GLY A 39 10.45 12.15 -9.34
N LEU A 40 10.66 10.86 -9.06
CA LEU A 40 10.99 9.85 -10.07
C LEU A 40 9.74 9.22 -10.71
N LEU A 41 8.55 9.45 -10.15
CA LEU A 41 7.28 8.87 -10.63
C LEU A 41 7.02 9.09 -12.12
N PRO A 42 7.19 10.30 -12.69
CA PRO A 42 6.91 10.52 -14.10
C PRO A 42 7.79 9.66 -15.01
N GLY A 43 9.05 9.41 -14.62
CA GLY A 43 9.95 8.55 -15.40
C GLY A 43 9.60 7.06 -15.28
N LEU A 44 9.25 6.62 -14.07
CA LEU A 44 8.87 5.22 -13.81
C LEU A 44 7.57 4.82 -14.49
N ALA A 45 6.62 5.75 -14.57
CA ALA A 45 5.33 5.52 -15.20
C ALA A 45 5.35 5.66 -16.74
N GLY A 46 6.51 5.87 -17.38
CA GLY A 46 6.58 6.08 -18.83
C GLY A 46 6.03 7.43 -19.28
N GLY A 47 6.11 8.46 -18.42
CA GLY A 47 5.56 9.80 -18.64
C GLY A 47 4.23 10.02 -17.92
N ARG A 48 3.62 11.19 -18.17
CA ARG A 48 2.32 11.56 -17.57
C ARG A 48 1.19 10.63 -18.02
N ASP A 49 1.27 10.12 -19.25
CA ASP A 49 0.22 9.30 -19.86
C ASP A 49 0.15 7.88 -19.27
N GLY A 50 1.27 7.33 -18.79
CA GLY A 50 1.29 6.00 -18.17
C GLY A 50 1.04 6.00 -16.66
N MET A 51 0.92 7.16 -16.00
CA MET A 51 0.67 7.25 -14.56
C MET A 51 -0.60 6.50 -14.14
N ALA A 52 -1.73 6.75 -14.81
CA ALA A 52 -3.00 6.11 -14.49
C ALA A 52 -2.99 4.59 -14.71
N ALA A 53 -2.23 4.11 -15.71
CA ALA A 53 -2.13 2.69 -16.04
C ALA A 53 -1.13 1.94 -15.15
N SER A 54 -0.13 2.63 -14.61
CA SER A 54 0.95 2.02 -13.83
C SER A 54 0.54 1.55 -12.43
N GLY A 55 -0.54 2.11 -11.87
CA GLY A 55 -0.91 1.90 -10.47
C GLY A 55 0.11 2.49 -9.47
N LEU A 56 1.07 3.29 -9.95
CA LEU A 56 2.03 4.01 -9.13
C LEU A 56 1.45 5.36 -8.72
N GLU A 57 1.62 5.70 -7.46
CA GLU A 57 1.16 6.96 -6.90
C GLU A 57 2.21 7.58 -5.98
N GLU A 58 2.09 8.88 -5.73
CA GLU A 58 2.86 9.54 -4.69
C GLU A 58 2.25 9.22 -3.33
N VAL A 59 3.05 8.65 -2.43
CA VAL A 59 2.66 8.39 -1.04
C VAL A 59 3.67 9.01 -0.09
N SER A 60 3.20 9.47 1.06
CA SER A 60 4.09 9.93 2.13
C SER A 60 4.33 8.82 3.13
N LEU A 61 5.58 8.66 3.57
CA LEU A 61 5.86 7.75 4.68
C LEU A 61 5.14 8.25 5.96
N PRO A 62 4.46 7.36 6.72
CA PRO A 62 3.82 7.73 7.97
C PRO A 62 4.83 8.28 8.98
N GLN A 63 4.41 9.26 9.77
CA GLN A 63 5.26 9.86 10.81
C GLN A 63 5.73 8.85 11.86
N SER A 64 4.92 7.82 12.14
CA SER A 64 5.23 6.77 13.11
C SER A 64 6.01 5.58 12.53
N ALA A 65 6.29 5.56 11.22
CA ALA A 65 6.93 4.41 10.59
C ALA A 65 8.41 4.27 11.01
N TYR A 66 9.17 5.38 10.99
CA TYR A 66 10.58 5.45 11.36
C TYR A 66 10.92 6.83 11.96
N ARG A 67 12.04 6.96 12.66
CA ARG A 67 12.45 8.16 13.40
C ARG A 67 12.49 9.42 12.52
N ALA A 68 12.93 9.28 11.26
CA ALA A 68 13.13 10.39 10.32
C ALA A 68 12.32 10.23 9.01
N SER A 69 11.17 9.55 9.05
CA SER A 69 10.35 9.31 7.85
C SER A 69 9.20 10.31 7.64
N ALA A 70 8.93 11.18 8.60
CA ALA A 70 7.77 12.06 8.57
C ALA A 70 7.74 12.93 7.29
N GLY A 71 6.71 12.74 6.46
CA GLY A 71 6.47 13.56 5.27
C GLY A 71 7.43 13.31 4.11
N VAL A 72 8.26 12.27 4.15
CA VAL A 72 9.10 11.90 3.01
C VAL A 72 8.23 11.30 1.91
N ALA A 73 8.05 12.04 0.82
CA ALA A 73 7.29 11.62 -0.35
C ALA A 73 8.05 10.57 -1.18
N THR A 74 7.40 9.46 -1.45
CA THR A 74 7.94 8.28 -2.13
C THR A 74 6.92 7.70 -3.11
N VAL A 75 7.28 6.59 -3.74
CA VAL A 75 6.44 5.83 -4.67
C VAL A 75 5.65 4.78 -3.91
N GLY A 76 4.33 4.81 -4.06
CA GLY A 76 3.41 3.78 -3.58
C GLY A 76 2.83 2.98 -4.72
N VAL A 77 2.36 1.78 -4.40
CA VAL A 77 1.55 0.94 -5.28
C VAL A 77 0.45 0.30 -4.44
N SER A 78 -0.78 0.31 -4.96
CA SER A 78 -1.92 -0.29 -4.26
C SER A 78 -1.77 -1.82 -4.20
N ASN A 79 -1.98 -2.40 -3.03
CA ASN A 79 -2.10 -3.86 -2.90
C ASN A 79 -3.56 -4.26 -3.15
N LEU A 80 -3.78 -5.14 -4.14
CA LEU A 80 -5.13 -5.53 -4.56
C LEU A 80 -5.44 -6.97 -4.15
N LEU A 81 -6.60 -7.18 -3.53
CA LEU A 81 -7.21 -8.50 -3.42
C LEU A 81 -8.04 -8.76 -4.68
N VAL A 82 -7.54 -9.65 -5.54
CA VAL A 82 -8.18 -9.98 -6.82
C VAL A 82 -8.92 -11.30 -6.76
N CYS A 83 -9.90 -11.46 -7.64
CA CYS A 83 -10.64 -12.70 -7.84
C CYS A 83 -10.77 -13.00 -9.33
N ARG A 84 -11.19 -14.22 -9.67
CA ARG A 84 -11.51 -14.56 -11.05
C ARG A 84 -12.72 -13.74 -11.53
N PRO A 85 -12.79 -13.36 -12.82
CA PRO A 85 -13.93 -12.62 -13.36
C PRO A 85 -15.26 -13.36 -13.26
N ASP A 86 -15.24 -14.68 -13.14
CA ASP A 86 -16.41 -15.57 -13.09
C ASP A 86 -16.80 -15.98 -11.65
N LEU A 87 -16.21 -15.36 -10.62
CA LEU A 87 -16.60 -15.60 -9.25
C LEU A 87 -18.08 -15.25 -9.07
N ASP A 88 -18.82 -16.06 -8.31
CA ASP A 88 -20.22 -15.77 -8.03
C ASP A 88 -20.37 -14.33 -7.44
N PRO A 89 -21.15 -13.44 -8.07
CA PRO A 89 -21.40 -12.10 -7.56
C PRO A 89 -21.89 -12.06 -6.11
N ALA A 90 -22.69 -13.04 -5.68
CA ALA A 90 -23.16 -13.12 -4.30
C ALA A 90 -22.00 -13.40 -3.32
N LEU A 91 -21.08 -14.28 -3.71
CA LEU A 91 -19.89 -14.59 -2.91
C LEU A 91 -18.94 -13.39 -2.85
N ALA A 92 -18.64 -12.77 -3.99
CA ALA A 92 -17.80 -11.58 -4.04
C ALA A 92 -18.37 -10.45 -3.15
N GLY A 93 -19.67 -10.18 -3.25
CA GLY A 93 -20.32 -9.16 -2.42
C GLY A 93 -20.34 -9.51 -0.92
N THR A 94 -20.44 -10.80 -0.58
CA THR A 94 -20.35 -11.27 0.81
C THR A 94 -18.94 -11.05 1.37
N LEU A 95 -17.91 -11.43 0.64
CA LEU A 95 -16.51 -11.21 1.03
C LEU A 95 -16.20 -9.72 1.18
N THR A 96 -16.65 -8.88 0.26
CA THR A 96 -16.48 -7.41 0.36
C THR A 96 -17.10 -6.87 1.65
N ARG A 97 -18.34 -7.27 1.98
CA ARG A 97 -18.99 -6.85 3.24
C ARG A 97 -18.28 -7.36 4.48
N LEU A 98 -17.81 -8.61 4.46
CA LEU A 98 -17.04 -9.19 5.54
C LEU A 98 -15.78 -8.35 5.80
N LEU A 99 -14.97 -8.11 4.76
CA LEU A 99 -13.73 -7.37 4.88
C LEU A 99 -13.96 -5.95 5.38
N VAL A 100 -14.93 -5.21 4.82
CA VAL A 100 -15.23 -3.85 5.27
C VAL A 100 -15.68 -3.80 6.74
N ARG A 101 -16.55 -4.72 7.16
CA ARG A 101 -17.17 -4.66 8.50
C ARG A 101 -16.31 -5.29 9.59
N ARG A 102 -15.41 -6.20 9.23
CA ARG A 102 -14.68 -7.06 10.16
C ARG A 102 -13.18 -7.06 9.91
N ALA A 103 -12.65 -6.08 9.17
CA ALA A 103 -11.21 -5.96 8.89
C ALA A 103 -10.32 -6.17 10.14
N PRO A 104 -10.64 -5.60 11.32
CA PRO A 104 -9.82 -5.78 12.51
C PRO A 104 -9.70 -7.22 13.02
N GLU A 105 -10.62 -8.11 12.63
CA GLU A 105 -10.56 -9.53 13.02
C GLU A 105 -9.61 -10.35 12.14
N PHE A 106 -9.21 -9.82 10.98
CA PHE A 106 -8.40 -10.53 9.99
C PHE A 106 -7.06 -9.86 9.70
N VAL A 107 -6.94 -8.55 9.94
CA VAL A 107 -5.73 -7.78 9.66
C VAL A 107 -4.84 -7.77 10.90
N PRO A 108 -3.60 -8.27 10.83
CA PRO A 108 -2.67 -8.23 11.96
C PRO A 108 -2.38 -6.80 12.43
N ASP A 109 -2.19 -6.61 13.74
CA ASP A 109 -1.94 -5.29 14.34
C ASP A 109 -0.74 -4.54 13.75
N HIS A 110 0.24 -5.27 13.19
CA HIS A 110 1.44 -4.70 12.59
C HIS A 110 1.24 -4.26 11.12
N ALA A 111 0.10 -4.57 10.49
CA ALA A 111 -0.21 -4.19 9.12
C ALA A 111 -0.82 -2.78 9.05
N VAL A 112 -0.07 -1.79 9.54
CA VAL A 112 -0.52 -0.39 9.68
C VAL A 112 -1.05 0.16 8.35
N GLY A 113 -2.30 0.65 8.39
CA GLY A 113 -3.02 1.20 7.23
C GLY A 113 -3.98 0.20 6.56
N ALA A 114 -3.75 -1.11 6.68
CA ALA A 114 -4.68 -2.12 6.17
C ALA A 114 -5.84 -2.41 7.14
N GLN A 115 -5.69 -2.07 8.42
CA GLN A 115 -6.76 -2.26 9.41
C GLN A 115 -7.92 -1.26 9.25
N PHE A 116 -7.67 -0.14 8.55
CA PHE A 116 -8.65 0.89 8.26
C PHE A 116 -9.07 0.79 6.79
N LEU A 117 -9.82 -0.27 6.47
CA LEU A 117 -10.43 -0.46 5.17
C LEU A 117 -11.58 0.55 4.98
N ASP A 118 -11.23 1.81 4.71
CA ASP A 118 -12.21 2.86 4.39
C ASP A 118 -12.86 2.57 3.03
N VAL A 119 -14.18 2.39 3.05
CA VAL A 119 -14.99 2.09 1.87
C VAL A 119 -14.77 3.12 0.74
N ARG A 120 -14.39 4.36 1.06
CA ARG A 120 -14.10 5.42 0.08
C ARG A 120 -12.79 5.19 -0.67
N SER A 121 -11.78 4.61 -0.02
CA SER A 121 -10.49 4.33 -0.65
C SER A 121 -10.46 2.96 -1.33
N LEU A 122 -11.24 1.98 -0.83
CA LEU A 122 -11.24 0.60 -1.35
C LEU A 122 -11.80 0.43 -2.77
N ILE A 123 -12.48 1.43 -3.30
CA ILE A 123 -12.93 1.45 -4.70
C ILE A 123 -11.83 1.88 -5.67
N GLY A 124 -10.72 2.44 -5.15
CA GLY A 124 -9.55 2.85 -5.93
C GLY A 124 -8.72 1.65 -6.33
N THR A 125 -9.11 0.96 -7.40
CA THR A 125 -8.43 -0.24 -7.92
C THR A 125 -7.51 0.06 -9.10
N GLY A 126 -7.20 1.34 -9.34
CA GLY A 126 -6.42 1.78 -10.49
C GLY A 126 -7.04 1.31 -11.81
N GLY A 127 -6.25 0.63 -12.64
CA GLY A 127 -6.71 0.08 -13.92
C GLY A 127 -7.48 -1.25 -13.84
N VAL A 128 -7.62 -1.85 -12.65
CA VAL A 128 -8.29 -3.15 -12.48
C VAL A 128 -9.78 -2.93 -12.21
N PRO A 129 -10.71 -3.47 -13.01
CA PRO A 129 -12.14 -3.27 -12.79
C PRO A 129 -12.64 -4.01 -11.53
N LEU A 130 -13.57 -3.38 -10.80
CA LEU A 130 -14.24 -4.03 -9.68
C LEU A 130 -15.14 -5.17 -10.15
N HIS A 131 -15.13 -6.28 -9.38
CA HIS A 131 -16.11 -7.35 -9.57
C HIS A 131 -17.54 -6.83 -9.36
N PRO A 132 -18.54 -7.20 -10.19
CA PRO A 132 -19.90 -6.68 -10.06
C PRO A 132 -20.51 -6.83 -8.66
N GLY A 133 -20.27 -7.98 -8.02
CA GLY A 133 -20.69 -8.25 -6.65
C GLY A 133 -20.04 -7.32 -5.61
N ALA A 134 -18.75 -7.03 -5.77
CA ALA A 134 -18.03 -6.10 -4.90
C ALA A 134 -18.51 -4.65 -5.11
N ALA A 135 -18.70 -4.23 -6.36
CA ALA A 135 -19.24 -2.91 -6.68
C ALA A 135 -20.65 -2.69 -6.09
N ALA A 136 -21.52 -3.70 -6.18
CA ALA A 136 -22.84 -3.66 -5.54
C ALA A 136 -22.75 -3.57 -4.01
N ALA A 137 -21.81 -4.31 -3.40
CA ALA A 137 -21.57 -4.24 -1.97
C ALA A 137 -21.06 -2.86 -1.53
N TYR A 138 -20.08 -2.28 -2.22
CA TYR A 138 -19.57 -0.93 -1.92
C TYR A 138 -20.66 0.12 -2.03
N ARG A 139 -21.48 0.10 -3.09
CA ARG A 139 -22.63 1.01 -3.23
C ARG A 139 -23.59 0.91 -2.04
N SER A 140 -23.99 -0.32 -1.69
CA SER A 140 -24.87 -0.57 -0.54
C SER A 140 -24.30 -0.12 0.80
N LEU A 141 -22.97 -0.07 0.94
CA LEU A 141 -22.29 0.38 2.16
C LEU A 141 -22.14 1.92 2.21
N HIS A 142 -22.16 2.58 1.05
CA HIS A 142 -22.08 4.04 0.93
C HIS A 142 -23.45 4.73 1.07
N GLY A 143 -24.54 4.06 0.68
CA GLY A 143 -25.89 4.63 0.64
C GLY A 143 -26.28 5.01 -0.79
#